data_AF-F8KW45-F1
#
_entry.id   AF-F8KW45-F1
#
_cell.length_a   1.000
_cell.length_b   1.000
_cell.length_c   1.000
_cell.angle_alpha   90.00
_cell.angle_beta   90.00
_cell.angle_gamma   90.00
#
_symmetry.space_group_name_H-M   'P 1'
#
loop_
_entity.id
_entity.type
_entity.pdbx_description
1 polymer ?
#
loop_
_entity_poly.entity_id
_entity_poly.type
_entity_poly.pdbx_seq_one_letter_code
_entity_poly.pdbx_strand_id
1 'polypeptide(L)'
;MSSISLVPVTIDGVTYQANVEYTASQVGQAYQQYLQTFVDVFNMSASSATTNITQTTADQMSAAIQQLLDLAKNGLQVQVDPSLPPKTYYMTVEMANNVDLLVQSLKATGAADPTSALTVEQAQQWKSLSAASPVISTILTAAISASGEANRSLQSLVELIYVKTGNEVLGDSMASLENALQITKDSLNILNDLQTMHNRITTYSKSAFSSTFNLHRPAVGSDPSLFRNQYPSAASAYFGKPIDPVLNPDLASTNAAGSTVPGVDFQAALTQLITLRNRLQDEINQLIPVTSATSATVGDTLLGKLQAVLKDLNTYFAVSGVPVTASTNTADAFKAFKTWMLDNLDQHSNANAGKAGLIQQNLTFAITAGESTNDSQKEQVRRYLYVFEEYYKSASAILQALTQIITKMAQNIAK
;
A
#
# COMPACT_ATOMS: atom_id res chain seq x y z
N MET A 1 11.96 -55.16 2.69
CA MET A 1 12.46 -54.09 1.80
C MET A 1 11.40 -53.81 0.77
N SER A 2 10.69 -52.69 0.92
CA SER A 2 9.61 -52.29 0.01
C SER A 2 10.17 -52.09 -1.40
N SER A 3 9.60 -52.76 -2.39
CA SER A 3 9.94 -52.52 -3.80
C SER A 3 9.61 -51.06 -4.12
N ILE A 4 10.61 -50.28 -4.54
CA ILE A 4 10.40 -48.90 -4.99
C ILE A 4 9.54 -48.98 -6.25
N SER A 5 8.31 -48.46 -6.17
CA SER A 5 7.40 -48.41 -7.31
C SER A 5 7.89 -47.33 -8.27
N LEU A 6 8.14 -47.73 -9.52
CA LEU A 6 8.45 -46.83 -10.62
C LEU A 6 7.18 -46.59 -11.42
N VAL A 7 6.91 -45.33 -11.74
CA VAL A 7 5.78 -44.92 -12.57
C VAL A 7 6.32 -44.16 -13.79
N PRO A 8 5.77 -44.42 -15.00
CA PRO A 8 6.15 -43.67 -16.18
C PRO A 8 5.72 -42.21 -16.06
N VAL A 9 6.63 -41.28 -16.38
CA VAL A 9 6.37 -39.84 -16.49
C VAL A 9 6.84 -39.35 -17.84
N THR A 10 6.07 -38.49 -18.50
CA THR A 10 6.43 -37.92 -19.80
C THR A 10 7.10 -36.56 -19.61
N ILE A 11 8.30 -36.40 -20.14
CA ILE A 11 9.01 -35.12 -20.23
C ILE A 11 9.26 -34.86 -21.71
N ASP A 12 8.72 -33.75 -22.23
CA ASP A 12 8.87 -33.37 -23.64
C ASP A 12 8.47 -34.47 -24.65
N GLY A 13 7.39 -35.19 -24.35
CA GLY A 13 6.89 -36.29 -25.19
C GLY A 13 7.69 -37.60 -25.09
N VAL A 14 8.78 -37.65 -24.33
CA VAL A 14 9.55 -38.87 -24.05
C VAL A 14 9.16 -39.42 -22.68
N THR A 15 9.01 -40.75 -22.56
CA THR A 15 8.63 -41.40 -21.30
C THR A 15 9.86 -41.84 -20.50
N TYR A 16 9.91 -41.43 -19.23
CA TYR A 16 10.95 -41.71 -18.25
C TYR A 16 10.38 -42.48 -17.06
N GLN A 17 11.25 -43.08 -16.25
CA GLN A 17 10.86 -43.77 -15.01
C GLN A 17 11.08 -42.83 -13.83
N ALA A 18 10.07 -42.65 -12.99
CA ALA A 18 10.17 -41.84 -11.78
C ALA A 18 9.71 -42.62 -10.55
N ASN A 19 10.33 -42.33 -9.41
CA ASN A 19 9.88 -42.86 -8.13
C ASN A 19 8.60 -42.13 -7.69
N VAL A 20 7.59 -42.86 -7.20
CA VAL A 20 6.31 -42.25 -6.81
C VAL A 20 6.47 -41.29 -5.63
N GLU A 21 7.17 -41.72 -4.57
CA GLU A 21 7.14 -41.02 -3.29
C GLU A 21 8.53 -40.62 -2.76
N TYR A 22 9.57 -41.37 -3.10
CA TYR A 22 10.88 -41.22 -2.44
C TYR A 22 12.06 -41.41 -3.40
N THR A 23 13.10 -40.60 -3.23
CA THR A 23 14.39 -40.78 -3.90
C THR A 23 15.55 -40.63 -2.92
N ALA A 24 16.74 -41.08 -3.31
CA ALA A 24 17.93 -40.91 -2.48
C ALA A 24 18.32 -39.43 -2.37
N SER A 25 18.84 -39.01 -1.22
CA SER A 25 19.23 -37.62 -0.98
C SER A 25 20.22 -37.08 -2.01
N GLN A 26 21.10 -37.94 -2.54
CA GLN A 26 22.07 -37.59 -3.58
C GLN A 26 21.40 -37.25 -4.91
N VAL A 27 20.28 -37.91 -5.25
CA VAL A 27 19.47 -37.56 -6.44
C VAL A 27 18.85 -36.17 -6.23
N GLY A 28 18.30 -35.91 -5.04
CA GLY A 28 17.75 -34.59 -4.68
C GLY A 28 18.80 -33.47 -4.74
N GLN A 29 20.02 -33.72 -4.25
CA GLN A 29 21.13 -32.77 -4.31
C GLN A 29 21.59 -32.51 -5.75
N ALA A 30 21.72 -33.55 -6.58
CA ALA A 30 22.05 -33.38 -8.00
C ALA A 30 20.99 -32.54 -8.72
N TYR A 31 19.71 -32.85 -8.47
CA TYR A 31 18.58 -32.08 -8.99
C TYR A 31 18.64 -30.60 -8.60
N GLN A 32 18.90 -30.29 -7.31
CA GLN A 32 19.08 -28.91 -6.83
C GLN A 32 20.22 -28.19 -7.51
N GLN A 33 21.37 -28.87 -7.61
CA GLN A 33 22.56 -28.28 -8.20
C GLN A 33 22.31 -27.85 -9.65
N TYR A 34 21.57 -28.65 -10.42
CA TYR A 34 21.23 -28.28 -11.80
C TYR A 34 20.16 -27.20 -11.87
N LEU A 35 19.17 -27.21 -10.98
CA LEU A 35 18.17 -26.13 -10.92
C LEU A 35 18.74 -24.78 -10.47
N GLN A 36 19.79 -24.78 -9.66
CA GLN A 36 20.42 -23.55 -9.17
C GLN A 36 20.87 -22.65 -10.32
N THR A 37 21.33 -23.22 -11.43
CA THR A 37 21.69 -22.46 -12.63
C THR A 37 20.53 -21.59 -13.14
N PHE A 38 19.30 -22.10 -13.12
CA PHE A 38 18.12 -21.33 -13.55
C PHE A 38 17.74 -20.23 -12.57
N VAL A 39 17.93 -20.49 -11.28
CA VAL A 39 17.68 -19.51 -10.23
C VAL A 39 18.73 -18.40 -10.25
N ASP A 40 19.99 -18.73 -10.53
CA ASP A 40 21.03 -17.73 -10.70
C ASP A 40 20.71 -16.82 -11.90
N VAL A 41 20.28 -17.38 -13.04
CA VAL A 41 19.85 -16.59 -14.21
C VAL A 41 18.62 -15.73 -13.89
N PHE A 42 17.64 -16.27 -13.17
CA PHE A 42 16.46 -15.52 -12.74
C PHE A 42 16.84 -14.33 -11.84
N ASN A 43 17.75 -14.55 -10.89
CA ASN A 43 18.17 -13.56 -9.88
C ASN A 43 19.20 -12.54 -10.38
N MET A 44 19.79 -12.72 -11.57
CA MET A 44 20.61 -11.67 -12.18
C MET A 44 19.78 -10.38 -12.28
N SER A 45 20.08 -9.34 -11.50
CA SER A 45 19.21 -8.16 -11.42
C SER A 45 19.08 -7.44 -12.76
N ALA A 46 17.92 -6.83 -13.03
CA ALA A 46 17.75 -5.86 -14.11
C ALA A 46 18.34 -4.47 -13.77
N SER A 47 18.88 -4.27 -12.57
CA SER A 47 19.31 -2.97 -12.05
C SER A 47 20.84 -2.81 -12.03
N SER A 48 21.32 -1.94 -12.92
CA SER A 48 22.48 -1.05 -12.74
C SER A 48 23.91 -1.62 -12.73
N ALA A 49 24.11 -2.93 -12.74
CA ALA A 49 25.41 -3.52 -13.06
C ALA A 49 25.21 -4.63 -14.09
N THR A 50 25.81 -4.45 -15.28
CA THR A 50 25.83 -5.41 -16.39
C THR A 50 26.38 -6.77 -15.94
N THR A 51 25.52 -7.62 -15.40
CA THR A 51 25.65 -9.08 -15.57
C THR A 51 24.66 -9.47 -16.66
N ASN A 52 24.96 -9.00 -17.87
CA ASN A 52 24.24 -9.44 -19.07
C ASN A 52 24.38 -10.96 -19.14
N ILE A 53 23.28 -11.67 -19.41
CA ILE A 53 23.34 -13.09 -19.75
C ILE A 53 24.35 -13.23 -20.90
N THR A 54 25.42 -13.99 -20.66
CA THR A 54 26.47 -14.26 -21.66
C THR A 54 26.20 -15.58 -22.35
N GLN A 55 26.90 -15.87 -23.46
CA GLN A 55 26.79 -17.18 -24.10
C GLN A 55 27.19 -18.29 -23.12
N THR A 56 28.20 -18.06 -22.28
CA THR A 56 28.57 -18.99 -21.20
C THR A 56 27.41 -19.30 -20.26
N THR A 57 26.58 -18.30 -19.92
CA THR A 57 25.39 -18.52 -19.09
C THR A 57 24.33 -19.35 -19.81
N ALA A 58 24.09 -19.08 -21.09
CA ALA A 58 23.16 -19.85 -21.91
C ALA A 58 23.63 -21.30 -22.12
N ASP A 59 24.94 -21.52 -22.30
CA ASP A 59 25.56 -22.84 -22.38
C ASP A 59 25.40 -23.60 -21.05
N GLN A 60 25.58 -22.91 -19.90
CA GLN A 60 25.34 -23.49 -18.57
C GLN A 60 23.88 -23.91 -18.38
N MET A 61 22.90 -23.11 -18.81
CA MET A 61 21.49 -23.49 -18.77
C MET A 61 21.21 -24.74 -19.63
N SER A 62 21.77 -24.79 -20.83
CA SER A 62 21.59 -25.94 -21.75
C SER A 62 22.17 -27.21 -21.15
N ALA A 63 23.39 -27.11 -20.59
CA ALA A 63 24.03 -28.20 -19.87
C ALA A 63 23.20 -28.65 -18.66
N ALA A 64 22.64 -27.71 -17.89
CA ALA A 64 21.80 -28.02 -16.74
C ALA A 64 20.51 -28.78 -17.12
N ILE A 65 19.82 -28.40 -18.21
CA ILE A 65 18.69 -29.21 -18.73
C ILE A 65 19.15 -30.60 -19.12
N GLN A 66 20.27 -30.71 -19.84
CA GLN A 66 20.78 -32.01 -20.27
C GLN A 66 21.08 -32.91 -19.07
N GLN A 67 21.65 -32.37 -17.99
CA GLN A 67 21.91 -33.11 -16.76
C GLN A 67 20.62 -33.50 -16.02
N LEU A 68 19.60 -32.63 -16.00
CA LEU A 68 18.28 -32.94 -15.43
C LEU A 68 17.58 -34.07 -16.21
N LEU A 69 17.64 -34.05 -17.54
CA LEU A 69 17.08 -35.11 -18.39
C LEU A 69 17.88 -36.41 -18.27
N ASP A 70 19.21 -36.33 -18.13
CA ASP A 70 20.05 -37.50 -17.87
C ASP A 70 19.70 -38.14 -16.52
N LEU A 71 19.52 -37.32 -15.48
CA LEU A 71 19.07 -37.75 -14.16
C LEU A 71 17.68 -38.39 -14.21
N ALA A 72 16.76 -37.88 -15.04
CA ALA A 72 15.45 -38.47 -15.28
C ALA A 72 15.54 -39.85 -15.96
N LYS A 73 16.45 -39.98 -16.92
CA LYS A 73 16.60 -41.19 -17.76
C LYS A 73 17.35 -42.30 -17.07
N ASN A 74 18.49 -41.97 -16.49
CA ASN A 74 19.46 -42.93 -16.00
C ASN A 74 19.42 -43.07 -14.48
N GLY A 75 18.80 -42.12 -13.78
CA GLY A 75 18.86 -42.04 -12.33
C GLY A 75 20.30 -41.83 -11.83
N LEU A 76 20.50 -41.98 -10.52
CA LEU A 76 21.82 -41.95 -9.89
C LEU A 76 22.06 -43.26 -9.15
N GLN A 77 23.23 -43.86 -9.35
CA GLN A 77 23.66 -44.99 -8.53
C GLN A 77 24.10 -44.46 -7.16
N VAL A 78 23.35 -44.81 -6.13
CA VAL A 78 23.63 -44.40 -4.76
C VAL A 78 23.92 -45.63 -3.92
N GLN A 79 25.07 -45.60 -3.26
CA GLN A 79 25.42 -46.58 -2.24
C GLN A 79 24.95 -46.06 -0.87
N VAL A 80 23.77 -46.51 -0.45
CA VAL A 80 23.20 -46.14 0.85
C VAL A 80 23.84 -46.95 1.99
N ASP A 81 24.26 -48.18 1.70
CA ASP A 81 24.96 -49.08 2.62
C ASP A 81 26.29 -49.53 1.98
N PRO A 82 27.46 -49.28 2.62
CA PRO A 82 28.76 -49.70 2.12
C PRO A 82 28.90 -51.22 1.89
N SER A 83 28.08 -52.03 2.56
CA SER A 83 28.11 -53.50 2.48
C SER A 83 27.29 -54.07 1.30
N LEU A 84 26.48 -53.24 0.63
CA LEU A 84 25.62 -53.63 -0.48
C LEU A 84 26.08 -52.96 -1.79
N PRO A 85 25.79 -53.58 -2.95
CA PRO A 85 26.06 -52.95 -4.24
C PRO A 85 25.22 -51.66 -4.39
N PRO A 86 25.73 -50.65 -5.12
CA PRO A 86 24.99 -49.41 -5.39
C PRO A 86 23.64 -49.70 -6.05
N LYS A 87 22.60 -48.96 -5.65
CA LYS A 87 21.27 -49.04 -6.23
C LYS A 87 20.97 -47.78 -7.02
N THR A 88 20.34 -47.91 -8.18
CA THR A 88 19.87 -46.76 -8.96
C THR A 88 18.61 -46.18 -8.33
N TYR A 89 18.62 -44.88 -8.06
CA TYR A 89 17.47 -44.10 -7.65
C TYR A 89 17.13 -43.09 -8.73
N TYR A 90 15.85 -43.01 -9.09
CA TYR A 90 15.35 -42.06 -10.09
C TYR A 90 14.79 -40.81 -9.41
N MET A 91 14.57 -39.76 -10.17
CA MET A 91 13.84 -38.58 -9.68
C MET A 91 12.43 -38.95 -9.21
N THR A 92 11.83 -38.14 -8.34
CA THR A 92 10.42 -38.32 -8.00
C THR A 92 9.51 -37.86 -9.14
N VAL A 93 8.24 -38.30 -9.15
CA VAL A 93 7.24 -37.84 -10.14
C VAL A 93 7.13 -36.32 -10.17
N GLU A 94 7.15 -35.67 -9.00
CA GLU A 94 7.11 -34.21 -8.89
C GLU A 94 8.36 -33.54 -9.51
N MET A 95 9.56 -34.06 -9.20
CA MET A 95 10.80 -33.57 -9.81
C MET A 95 10.77 -33.69 -11.33
N ALA A 96 10.27 -34.81 -11.86
CA ALA A 96 10.14 -35.05 -13.30
C ALA A 96 9.13 -34.09 -13.95
N ASN A 97 7.97 -33.86 -13.34
CA ASN A 97 6.98 -32.90 -13.82
C ASN A 97 7.53 -31.46 -13.83
N ASN A 98 8.31 -31.08 -12.82
CA ASN A 98 8.95 -29.77 -12.76
C ASN A 98 9.99 -29.59 -13.89
N VAL A 99 10.72 -30.65 -14.26
CA VAL A 99 11.63 -30.62 -15.42
C VAL A 99 10.85 -30.47 -16.71
N ASP A 100 9.72 -31.15 -16.88
CA ASP A 100 8.86 -30.99 -18.05
C ASP A 100 8.36 -29.56 -18.22
N LEU A 101 7.86 -28.94 -17.15
CA LEU A 101 7.45 -27.54 -17.16
C LEU A 101 8.61 -26.60 -17.50
N LEU A 102 9.81 -26.87 -16.97
CA LEU A 102 11.00 -26.08 -17.27
C LEU A 102 11.39 -26.20 -18.75
N VAL A 103 11.39 -27.42 -19.31
CA VAL A 103 11.69 -27.66 -20.73
C VAL A 103 10.65 -26.96 -21.62
N GLN A 104 9.36 -27.08 -21.31
CA GLN A 104 8.30 -26.40 -22.06
C GLN A 104 8.45 -24.87 -21.99
N SER A 105 8.84 -24.32 -20.83
CA SER A 105 9.07 -22.89 -20.68
C SER A 105 10.23 -22.38 -21.56
N LEU A 106 11.28 -23.17 -21.74
CA LEU A 106 12.40 -22.83 -22.64
C LEU A 106 11.97 -22.97 -24.11
N LYS A 107 11.18 -23.97 -24.46
CA LYS A 107 10.62 -24.09 -25.82
C LYS A 107 9.73 -22.91 -26.19
N ALA A 108 8.99 -22.37 -25.23
CA ALA A 108 8.16 -21.17 -25.43
C ALA A 108 8.98 -19.93 -25.83
N THR A 109 10.29 -19.92 -25.58
CA THR A 109 11.21 -18.84 -26.00
C THR A 109 11.82 -19.07 -27.37
N GLY A 110 11.31 -20.05 -28.12
CA GLY A 110 11.82 -20.41 -29.45
C GLY A 110 13.04 -21.33 -29.43
N ALA A 111 13.42 -21.91 -28.28
CA ALA A 111 14.44 -22.95 -28.22
C ALA A 111 13.85 -24.28 -28.70
N ALA A 112 14.07 -24.65 -29.97
CA ALA A 112 13.53 -25.91 -30.53
C ALA A 112 13.98 -27.15 -29.75
N ASP A 113 15.24 -27.12 -29.29
CA ASP A 113 15.83 -28.11 -28.41
C ASP A 113 16.71 -27.41 -27.36
N PRO A 114 16.23 -27.24 -26.11
CA PRO A 114 16.98 -26.56 -25.05
C PRO A 114 18.20 -27.37 -24.56
N THR A 115 18.42 -28.59 -25.06
CA THR A 115 19.54 -29.45 -24.65
C THR A 115 20.80 -29.26 -25.48
N SER A 116 20.67 -28.83 -26.74
CA SER A 116 21.79 -28.79 -27.71
C SER A 116 22.55 -27.46 -27.71
N ALA A 117 21.85 -26.32 -27.62
CA ALA A 117 22.43 -25.01 -27.30
C ALA A 117 21.34 -23.93 -27.20
N LEU A 118 21.31 -23.19 -26.10
CA LEU A 118 20.53 -21.96 -25.96
C LEU A 118 21.35 -20.76 -26.43
N THR A 119 20.71 -19.85 -27.16
CA THR A 119 21.30 -18.54 -27.48
C THR A 119 21.14 -17.58 -26.30
N VAL A 120 22.01 -16.56 -26.24
CA VAL A 120 21.85 -15.45 -25.29
C VAL A 120 20.46 -14.83 -25.35
N GLU A 121 19.93 -14.63 -26.57
CA GLU A 121 18.60 -14.05 -26.77
C GLU A 121 17.50 -14.93 -26.18
N GLN A 122 17.55 -16.25 -26.40
CA GLN A 122 16.58 -17.19 -25.84
C GLN A 122 16.64 -17.21 -24.31
N ALA A 123 17.83 -17.21 -23.72
CA ALA A 123 17.99 -17.16 -22.27
C ALA A 123 17.49 -15.82 -21.67
N GLN A 124 17.71 -14.71 -22.36
CA GLN A 124 17.16 -13.39 -21.97
C GLN A 124 15.64 -13.35 -22.08
N GLN A 125 15.07 -13.89 -23.15
CA GLN A 125 13.63 -14.00 -23.32
C GLN A 125 13.01 -14.90 -22.24
N TRP A 126 13.65 -16.04 -21.92
CA TRP A 126 13.22 -16.93 -20.84
C TRP A 126 13.21 -16.23 -19.50
N LYS A 127 14.27 -15.48 -19.18
CA LYS A 127 14.32 -14.67 -17.96
C LYS A 127 13.22 -13.61 -17.92
N SER A 128 12.98 -12.92 -19.02
CA SER A 128 11.91 -11.92 -19.12
C SER A 128 10.53 -12.53 -18.88
N LEU A 129 10.27 -13.68 -19.51
CA LEU A 129 9.02 -14.43 -19.36
C LEU A 129 8.87 -15.03 -17.94
N SER A 130 9.95 -15.49 -17.33
CA SER A 130 9.93 -16.03 -15.97
C SER A 130 9.73 -14.93 -14.92
N ALA A 131 10.29 -13.73 -15.13
CA ALA A 131 10.02 -12.57 -14.29
C ALA A 131 8.57 -12.07 -14.40
N ALA A 132 7.98 -12.16 -15.60
CA ALA A 132 6.58 -11.79 -15.85
C ALA A 132 5.57 -12.86 -15.43
N SER A 133 6.02 -14.10 -15.15
CA SER A 133 5.15 -15.24 -14.82
C SER A 133 5.34 -15.68 -13.37
N PRO A 134 4.36 -15.38 -12.48
CA PRO A 134 4.38 -15.84 -11.08
C PRO A 134 4.50 -17.37 -10.96
N VAL A 135 4.03 -18.11 -11.97
CA VAL A 135 4.06 -19.57 -12.02
C VAL A 135 5.49 -20.11 -12.11
N ILE A 136 6.35 -19.51 -12.93
CA ILE A 136 7.73 -19.99 -13.12
C ILE A 136 8.58 -19.70 -11.87
N SER A 137 8.40 -18.53 -11.26
CA SER A 137 9.05 -18.19 -9.98
C SER A 137 8.60 -19.15 -8.85
N THR A 138 7.31 -19.47 -8.80
CA THR A 138 6.75 -20.43 -7.84
C THR A 138 7.32 -21.83 -8.07
N ILE A 139 7.42 -22.30 -9.32
CA ILE A 139 8.00 -23.61 -9.67
C ILE A 139 9.47 -23.68 -9.28
N LEU A 140 10.29 -22.66 -9.59
CA LEU A 140 11.71 -22.67 -9.23
C LEU A 140 11.93 -22.68 -7.71
N THR A 141 11.12 -21.93 -6.98
CA THR A 141 11.21 -21.85 -5.51
C THR A 141 10.65 -23.11 -4.85
N ALA A 142 9.55 -23.67 -5.37
CA ALA A 142 8.97 -24.92 -4.92
C ALA A 142 9.90 -26.10 -5.21
N ALA A 143 10.53 -26.14 -6.39
CA ALA A 143 11.43 -27.23 -6.79
C ALA A 143 12.73 -27.25 -5.97
N ILE A 144 13.27 -26.08 -5.57
CA ILE A 144 14.41 -26.01 -4.63
C ILE A 144 13.98 -26.43 -3.21
N SER A 145 12.78 -26.01 -2.77
CA SER A 145 12.26 -26.37 -1.45
C SER A 145 11.96 -27.87 -1.33
N ALA A 146 11.30 -28.45 -2.33
CA ALA A 146 10.91 -29.86 -2.38
C ALA A 146 12.11 -30.83 -2.43
N SER A 147 13.23 -30.39 -2.99
CA SER A 147 14.43 -31.22 -3.14
C SER A 147 15.34 -31.23 -1.92
N GLY A 148 15.21 -30.25 -1.01
CA GLY A 148 15.87 -30.25 0.31
C GLY A 148 15.12 -31.10 1.33
N GLU A 149 13.85 -31.40 1.04
CA GLU A 149 12.86 -31.98 1.95
C GLU A 149 12.28 -33.32 1.46
N ALA A 150 12.91 -33.99 0.50
CA ALA A 150 12.49 -35.29 -0.07
C ALA A 150 12.42 -36.47 0.94
N ASN A 151 12.56 -36.19 2.24
CA ASN A 151 12.47 -37.11 3.36
C ASN A 151 11.25 -36.85 4.28
N ARG A 152 10.38 -35.88 3.97
CA ARG A 152 9.12 -35.69 4.72
C ARG A 152 7.94 -36.26 3.92
N SER A 153 6.99 -36.91 4.60
CA SER A 153 5.82 -37.51 3.94
C SER A 153 5.06 -36.46 3.12
N LEU A 154 4.38 -36.88 2.04
CA LEU A 154 3.46 -36.04 1.25
C LEU A 154 2.52 -35.19 2.13
N GLN A 155 2.14 -35.73 3.29
CA GLN A 155 1.41 -35.02 4.33
C GLN A 155 2.17 -33.80 4.86
N SER A 156 3.43 -33.94 5.28
CA SER A 156 4.26 -32.83 5.73
C SER A 156 4.53 -31.80 4.64
N LEU A 157 4.63 -32.20 3.37
CA LEU A 157 4.96 -31.29 2.27
C LEU A 157 3.75 -30.43 1.88
N VAL A 158 2.56 -31.04 1.82
CA VAL A 158 1.29 -30.31 1.62
C VAL A 158 0.99 -29.41 2.83
N GLU A 159 1.21 -29.90 4.06
CA GLU A 159 1.04 -29.09 5.27
C GLU A 159 1.96 -27.87 5.30
N LEU A 160 3.25 -28.06 5.00
CA LEU A 160 4.21 -26.96 5.08
C LEU A 160 3.99 -25.93 3.97
N ILE A 161 3.77 -26.36 2.73
CA ILE A 161 3.61 -25.46 1.59
C ILE A 161 2.27 -24.72 1.66
N TYR A 162 1.17 -25.43 1.93
CA TYR A 162 -0.14 -24.80 2.04
C TYR A 162 -0.13 -23.77 3.17
N VAL A 163 0.27 -24.16 4.40
CA VAL A 163 0.32 -23.26 5.55
C VAL A 163 1.29 -22.09 5.30
N LYS A 164 2.44 -22.32 4.69
CA LYS A 164 3.41 -21.26 4.36
C LYS A 164 2.83 -20.25 3.38
N THR A 165 2.32 -20.68 2.23
CA THR A 165 1.76 -19.77 1.23
C THR A 165 0.55 -19.01 1.77
N GLY A 166 -0.31 -19.67 2.55
CA GLY A 166 -1.41 -19.01 3.25
C GLY A 166 -0.91 -17.92 4.19
N ASN A 167 0.12 -18.22 5.01
CA ASN A 167 0.70 -17.25 5.94
C ASN A 167 1.41 -16.09 5.23
N GLU A 168 2.09 -16.34 4.11
CA GLU A 168 2.76 -15.30 3.30
C GLU A 168 1.73 -14.33 2.71
N VAL A 169 0.70 -14.84 2.01
CA VAL A 169 -0.36 -14.01 1.41
C VAL A 169 -1.13 -13.23 2.48
N LEU A 170 -1.41 -13.86 3.63
CA LEU A 170 -2.09 -13.19 4.74
C LEU A 170 -1.20 -12.15 5.41
N GLY A 171 0.09 -12.44 5.60
CA GLY A 171 1.08 -11.52 6.14
C GLY A 171 1.22 -10.27 5.28
N ASP A 172 1.37 -10.45 3.96
CA ASP A 172 1.46 -9.34 3.00
C ASP A 172 0.17 -8.49 2.99
N SER A 173 -1.00 -9.15 3.03
CA SER A 173 -2.29 -8.47 3.08
C SER A 173 -2.48 -7.67 4.37
N MET A 174 -2.09 -8.21 5.53
CA MET A 174 -2.17 -7.51 6.81
C MET A 174 -1.19 -6.34 6.90
N ALA A 175 0.05 -6.52 6.42
CA ALA A 175 1.04 -5.44 6.37
C ALA A 175 0.57 -4.30 5.46
N SER A 176 -0.05 -4.62 4.32
CA SER A 176 -0.65 -3.63 3.42
C SER A 176 -1.80 -2.87 4.09
N LEU A 177 -2.69 -3.57 4.80
CA LEU A 177 -3.80 -2.95 5.54
C LEU A 177 -3.33 -2.08 6.71
N GLU A 178 -2.30 -2.51 7.45
CA GLU A 178 -1.72 -1.73 8.54
C GLU A 178 -1.15 -0.41 8.01
N ASN A 179 -0.40 -0.46 6.91
CA ASN A 179 0.11 0.73 6.25
C ASN A 179 -1.03 1.65 5.79
N ALA A 180 -2.07 1.09 5.15
CA ALA A 180 -3.22 1.87 4.69
C ALA A 180 -4.02 2.52 5.84
N LEU A 181 -4.17 1.82 6.98
CA LEU A 181 -4.79 2.36 8.20
C LEU A 181 -3.95 3.48 8.82
N GLN A 182 -2.63 3.31 8.86
CA GLN A 182 -1.72 4.31 9.41
C GLN A 182 -1.78 5.61 8.59
N ILE A 183 -1.69 5.51 7.27
CA ILE A 183 -1.87 6.62 6.32
C ILE A 183 -3.24 7.30 6.54
N THR A 184 -4.32 6.53 6.60
CA THR A 184 -5.66 7.10 6.81
C THR A 184 -5.78 7.84 8.16
N LYS A 185 -5.16 7.31 9.20
CA LYS A 185 -5.10 7.95 10.53
C LYS A 185 -4.28 9.25 10.50
N ASP A 186 -3.14 9.25 9.82
CA ASP A 186 -2.29 10.44 9.70
C ASP A 186 -2.98 11.53 8.88
N SER A 187 -3.66 11.14 7.79
CA SER A 187 -4.55 12.02 7.01
C SER A 187 -5.63 12.66 7.88
N LEU A 188 -6.33 11.87 8.72
CA LEU A 188 -7.36 12.39 9.63
C LEU A 188 -6.79 13.35 10.69
N ASN A 189 -5.61 13.04 11.24
CA ASN A 189 -4.94 13.93 12.19
C ASN A 189 -4.59 15.27 11.54
N ILE A 190 -4.03 15.26 10.32
CA ILE A 190 -3.71 16.48 9.56
C ILE A 190 -4.99 17.30 9.30
N LEU A 191 -6.07 16.65 8.86
CA LEU A 191 -7.34 17.32 8.61
C LEU A 191 -7.96 17.91 9.87
N ASN A 192 -7.89 17.20 11.00
CA ASN A 192 -8.37 17.71 12.29
C ASN A 192 -7.54 18.88 12.80
N ASP A 193 -6.22 18.85 12.60
CA ASP A 193 -5.33 19.96 12.93
C ASP A 193 -5.62 21.19 12.04
N LEU A 194 -5.87 20.97 10.75
CA LEU A 194 -6.30 22.02 9.81
C LEU A 194 -7.67 22.59 10.21
N GLN A 195 -8.63 21.75 10.58
CA GLN A 195 -9.95 22.19 11.05
C GLN A 195 -9.85 22.97 12.36
N THR A 196 -9.02 22.52 13.29
CA THR A 196 -8.74 23.20 14.56
C THR A 196 -8.12 24.57 14.29
N MET A 197 -7.16 24.65 13.37
CA MET A 197 -6.57 25.92 12.94
C MET A 197 -7.63 26.84 12.33
N HIS A 198 -8.41 26.33 11.37
CA HIS A 198 -9.48 27.08 10.69
C HIS A 198 -10.54 27.60 11.67
N ASN A 199 -10.83 26.84 12.73
CA ASN A 199 -11.77 27.21 13.78
C ASN A 199 -11.23 28.27 14.76
N ARG A 200 -9.97 28.75 14.63
CA ARG A 200 -9.43 29.88 15.41
C ARG A 200 -9.94 31.24 14.89
N ILE A 201 -11.21 31.27 14.55
CA ILE A 201 -11.98 32.46 14.22
C ILE A 201 -12.96 32.74 15.36
N THR A 202 -13.20 34.02 15.60
CA THR A 202 -14.21 34.49 16.53
C THR A 202 -15.12 35.47 15.82
N THR A 203 -16.33 35.63 16.30
CA THR A 203 -17.18 36.73 15.84
C THR A 203 -16.87 37.96 16.67
N TYR A 204 -16.75 39.12 16.04
CA TYR A 204 -16.65 40.36 16.81
C TYR A 204 -17.92 40.49 17.69
N SER A 205 -17.77 40.42 19.03
CA SER A 205 -18.84 40.88 19.90
C SER A 205 -18.94 42.38 19.67
N LYS A 206 -20.01 42.83 19.00
CA LYS A 206 -20.25 44.26 18.85
C LYS A 206 -20.13 44.90 20.23
N SER A 207 -19.49 46.07 20.30
CA SER A 207 -19.39 46.88 21.53
C SER A 207 -20.76 46.93 22.23
N ALA A 208 -20.86 47.14 23.54
CA ALA A 208 -22.20 47.27 24.13
C ALA A 208 -23.01 48.35 23.38
N PHE A 209 -24.29 48.11 23.05
CA PHE A 209 -25.12 49.10 22.32
C PHE A 209 -25.06 50.48 22.99
N SER A 210 -24.89 50.51 24.32
CA SER A 210 -24.67 51.69 25.15
C SER A 210 -23.41 52.52 24.85
N SER A 211 -22.43 52.00 24.12
CA SER A 211 -21.26 52.76 23.67
C SER A 211 -21.51 53.45 22.32
N THR A 212 -22.46 52.94 21.53
CA THR A 212 -22.91 53.56 20.26
C THR A 212 -24.09 54.50 20.48
N PHE A 213 -24.91 54.20 21.48
CA PHE A 213 -26.02 55.03 21.94
C PHE A 213 -25.53 55.90 23.10
N ASN A 214 -25.42 57.22 22.90
CA ASN A 214 -24.88 58.12 23.92
C ASN A 214 -25.86 58.25 25.10
N LEU A 215 -25.72 57.36 26.10
CA LEU A 215 -26.51 57.33 27.33
C LEU A 215 -26.16 58.46 28.31
N HIS A 216 -25.44 59.52 27.89
CA HIS A 216 -25.25 60.69 28.74
C HIS A 216 -26.62 61.20 29.15
N ARG A 217 -27.02 60.85 30.38
CA ARG A 217 -28.30 61.17 30.97
C ARG A 217 -28.46 62.68 30.82
N PRO A 218 -29.37 63.16 29.97
CA PRO A 218 -29.54 64.58 29.82
C PRO A 218 -29.96 65.12 31.18
N ALA A 219 -29.53 66.35 31.50
CA ALA A 219 -29.73 66.95 32.81
C ALA A 219 -31.18 66.75 33.27
N VAL A 220 -31.39 66.52 34.57
CA VAL A 220 -32.70 66.25 35.16
C VAL A 220 -33.72 67.28 34.63
N GLY A 221 -34.75 66.83 33.89
CA GLY A 221 -35.75 67.70 33.24
C GLY A 221 -35.73 67.75 31.70
N SER A 222 -34.92 66.92 31.05
CA SER A 222 -34.84 66.81 29.58
C SER A 222 -35.89 65.86 29.00
N ASP A 223 -36.47 66.24 27.85
CA ASP A 223 -37.56 65.51 27.20
C ASP A 223 -37.09 64.14 26.66
N PRO A 224 -37.70 63.01 27.10
CA PRO A 224 -37.44 61.68 26.57
C PRO A 224 -37.60 61.55 25.04
N SER A 225 -38.34 62.46 24.40
CA SER A 225 -38.54 62.49 22.95
C SER A 225 -37.23 62.69 22.16
N LEU A 226 -36.20 63.30 22.76
CA LEU A 226 -34.89 63.51 22.13
C LEU A 226 -34.16 62.20 21.80
N PHE A 227 -34.37 61.15 22.59
CA PHE A 227 -33.79 59.83 22.35
C PHE A 227 -34.47 59.07 21.21
N ARG A 228 -35.76 59.36 20.94
CA ARG A 228 -36.56 58.69 19.91
C ARG A 228 -35.98 58.89 18.51
N ASN A 229 -35.34 60.03 18.26
CA ASN A 229 -34.74 60.34 16.96
C ASN A 229 -33.32 59.78 16.81
N GLN A 230 -32.60 59.57 17.93
CA GLN A 230 -31.24 59.01 17.93
C GLN A 230 -31.24 57.47 17.89
N TYR A 231 -32.26 56.85 18.49
CA TYR A 231 -32.35 55.40 18.57
C TYR A 231 -32.38 54.70 17.20
N PRO A 232 -33.18 55.09 16.19
CA PRO A 232 -33.18 54.44 14.88
C PRO A 232 -31.82 54.50 14.18
N SER A 233 -31.11 55.62 14.29
CA SER A 233 -29.76 55.78 13.71
C SER A 233 -28.73 54.90 14.43
N ALA A 234 -28.72 54.90 15.76
CA ALA A 234 -27.82 54.05 16.56
C ALA A 234 -28.16 52.56 16.40
N ALA A 235 -29.44 52.19 16.39
CA ALA A 235 -29.93 50.84 16.16
C ALA A 235 -29.59 50.35 14.75
N SER A 236 -29.75 51.20 13.72
CA SER A 236 -29.32 50.87 12.36
C SER A 236 -27.80 50.70 12.26
N ALA A 237 -27.01 51.55 12.93
CA ALA A 237 -25.56 51.44 12.95
C ALA A 237 -25.07 50.19 13.72
N TYR A 238 -25.84 49.74 14.71
CA TYR A 238 -25.51 48.59 15.55
C TYR A 238 -26.03 47.27 14.99
N PHE A 239 -27.34 47.15 14.78
CA PHE A 239 -28.02 45.94 14.31
C PHE A 239 -27.98 45.78 12.80
N GLY A 240 -27.82 46.86 12.04
CA GLY A 240 -27.72 46.82 10.58
C GLY A 240 -26.34 46.38 10.05
N LYS A 241 -25.34 46.22 10.92
CA LYS A 241 -24.05 45.64 10.54
C LYS A 241 -24.11 44.11 10.67
N PRO A 242 -23.69 43.36 9.64
CA PRO A 242 -23.50 41.91 9.73
C PRO A 242 -22.52 41.53 10.85
N ILE A 243 -22.57 40.28 11.29
CA ILE A 243 -21.57 39.73 12.20
C ILE A 243 -20.43 39.22 11.34
N ASP A 244 -19.30 39.92 11.38
CA ASP A 244 -18.11 39.54 10.61
C ASP A 244 -17.24 38.59 11.43
N PRO A 245 -16.87 37.42 10.89
CA PRO A 245 -15.86 36.60 11.52
C PRO A 245 -14.51 37.31 11.43
N VAL A 246 -13.78 37.31 12.53
CA VAL A 246 -12.41 37.82 12.63
C VAL A 246 -11.51 36.72 13.16
N LEU A 247 -10.22 36.84 12.91
CA LEU A 247 -9.24 35.97 13.54
C LEU A 247 -9.25 36.19 15.06
N ASN A 248 -8.96 35.14 15.83
CA ASN A 248 -8.81 35.28 17.27
C ASN A 248 -7.71 36.32 17.62
N PRO A 249 -7.80 37.00 18.79
CA PRO A 249 -6.88 38.08 19.17
C PRO A 249 -5.40 37.68 19.29
N ASP A 250 -5.14 36.40 19.53
CA ASP A 250 -3.81 35.78 19.53
C ASP A 250 -3.18 35.74 18.13
N LEU A 251 -4.02 35.59 17.09
CA LEU A 251 -3.62 35.53 15.68
C LEU A 251 -3.64 36.91 15.01
N ALA A 252 -4.53 37.80 15.44
CA ALA A 252 -4.66 39.15 14.89
C ALA A 252 -4.88 40.18 15.99
N SER A 253 -4.11 41.26 15.96
CA SER A 253 -4.29 42.40 16.85
C SER A 253 -4.68 43.65 16.07
N THR A 254 -5.02 44.72 16.77
CA THR A 254 -5.32 46.04 16.17
C THR A 254 -4.25 47.03 16.60
N ASN A 255 -3.59 47.67 15.64
CA ASN A 255 -2.60 48.71 15.96
C ASN A 255 -3.27 50.03 16.38
N ALA A 256 -2.49 51.02 16.82
CA ALA A 256 -3.00 52.33 17.23
C ALA A 256 -3.77 53.09 16.11
N ALA A 257 -3.53 52.73 14.84
CA ALA A 257 -4.24 53.30 13.69
C ALA A 257 -5.57 52.58 13.38
N GLY A 258 -5.96 51.57 14.16
CA GLY A 258 -7.17 50.80 13.95
C GLY A 258 -7.05 49.71 12.88
N SER A 259 -5.86 49.47 12.33
CA SER A 259 -5.64 48.44 11.31
C SER A 259 -5.35 47.09 11.94
N THR A 260 -5.89 46.02 11.34
CA THR A 260 -5.56 44.63 11.72
C THR A 260 -4.12 44.32 11.36
N VAL A 261 -3.35 43.84 12.33
CA VAL A 261 -1.95 43.42 12.20
C VAL A 261 -1.76 42.02 12.81
N PRO A 262 -0.67 41.31 12.50
CA PRO A 262 -0.37 40.02 13.14
C PRO A 262 -0.45 40.09 14.67
N GLY A 263 -1.07 39.07 15.27
CA GLY A 263 -1.05 38.86 16.72
C GLY A 263 0.25 38.20 17.20
N VAL A 264 0.37 38.03 18.51
CA VAL A 264 1.58 37.48 19.15
C VAL A 264 1.88 36.03 18.73
N ASP A 265 0.84 35.24 18.47
CA ASP A 265 0.97 33.82 18.12
C ASP A 265 0.88 33.57 16.61
N PHE A 266 0.78 34.64 15.80
CA PHE A 266 0.64 34.51 14.35
C PHE A 266 1.80 33.72 13.73
N GLN A 267 3.04 33.99 14.11
CA GLN A 267 4.20 33.32 13.51
C GLN A 267 4.24 31.80 13.80
N ALA A 268 3.79 31.40 14.98
CA ALA A 268 3.67 30.00 15.35
C ALA A 268 2.56 29.32 14.54
N ALA A 269 1.39 29.96 14.44
CA ALA A 269 0.27 29.47 13.63
C ALA A 269 0.61 29.38 12.14
N LEU A 270 1.35 30.36 11.62
CA LEU A 270 1.84 30.40 10.25
C LEU A 270 2.76 29.20 9.96
N THR A 271 3.74 28.98 10.84
CA THR A 271 4.65 27.83 10.75
C THR A 271 3.87 26.53 10.78
N GLN A 272 2.91 26.40 11.71
CA GLN A 272 2.08 25.20 11.83
C GLN A 272 1.25 24.95 10.56
N LEU A 273 0.63 25.97 9.97
CA LEU A 273 -0.14 25.82 8.74
C LEU A 273 0.74 25.39 7.56
N ILE A 274 1.94 25.95 7.42
CA ILE A 274 2.91 25.54 6.40
C ILE A 274 3.32 24.07 6.60
N THR A 275 3.62 23.67 7.85
CA THR A 275 3.96 22.29 8.19
C THR A 275 2.81 21.34 7.86
N LEU A 276 1.57 21.68 8.23
CA LEU A 276 0.39 20.86 7.93
C LEU A 276 0.18 20.71 6.43
N ARG A 277 0.34 21.79 5.65
CA ARG A 277 0.24 21.73 4.19
C ARG A 277 1.31 20.82 3.58
N ASN A 278 2.55 20.91 4.05
CA ASN A 278 3.63 20.06 3.55
C ASN A 278 3.40 18.58 3.92
N ARG A 279 2.98 18.31 5.17
CA ARG A 279 2.58 16.96 5.60
C ARG A 279 1.43 16.41 4.74
N LEU A 280 0.42 17.23 4.45
CA LEU A 280 -0.68 16.85 3.56
C LEU A 280 -0.21 16.50 2.15
N GLN A 281 0.75 17.27 1.61
CA GLN A 281 1.35 16.99 0.30
C GLN A 281 2.12 15.66 0.31
N ASP A 282 2.91 15.41 1.35
CA ASP A 282 3.67 14.16 1.51
C ASP A 282 2.72 12.96 1.62
N GLU A 283 1.64 13.11 2.39
CA GLU A 283 0.60 12.10 2.57
C GLU A 283 -0.12 11.76 1.25
N ILE A 284 -0.46 12.78 0.46
CA ILE A 284 -1.01 12.60 -0.89
C ILE A 284 -0.04 11.81 -1.77
N ASN A 285 1.26 12.11 -1.70
CA ASN A 285 2.28 11.41 -2.47
C ASN A 285 2.40 9.93 -2.06
N GLN A 286 2.18 9.60 -0.78
CA GLN A 286 2.13 8.22 -0.28
C GLN A 286 0.84 7.50 -0.69
N LEU A 287 -0.28 8.21 -0.77
CA LEU A 287 -1.59 7.66 -1.15
C LEU A 287 -1.69 7.33 -2.65
N ILE A 288 -1.04 8.10 -3.52
CA ILE A 288 -1.07 7.88 -4.98
C ILE A 288 -0.75 6.43 -5.39
N PRO A 289 0.38 5.81 -4.96
CA PRO A 289 0.73 4.45 -5.39
C PRO A 289 -0.19 3.36 -4.83
N VAL A 290 -0.84 3.60 -3.69
CA VAL A 290 -1.72 2.61 -3.03
C VAL A 290 -3.19 2.73 -3.42
N THR A 291 -3.59 3.87 -4.00
CA THR A 291 -4.99 4.10 -4.39
C THR A 291 -5.24 3.60 -5.81
N SER A 292 -5.92 2.46 -5.97
CA SER A 292 -6.28 1.88 -7.28
C SER A 292 -7.41 2.61 -8.03
N ALA A 293 -7.66 3.89 -7.72
CA ALA A 293 -8.79 4.64 -8.28
C ALA A 293 -8.49 5.12 -9.71
N THR A 294 -9.39 4.79 -10.65
CA THR A 294 -9.38 5.39 -11.99
C THR A 294 -9.68 6.89 -11.91
N SER A 295 -9.14 7.72 -12.81
CA SER A 295 -9.27 9.18 -12.77
C SER A 295 -10.72 9.70 -12.67
N ALA A 296 -11.71 8.92 -13.12
CA ALA A 296 -13.13 9.28 -13.04
C ALA A 296 -13.72 9.25 -11.62
N THR A 297 -13.14 8.46 -10.70
CA THR A 297 -13.67 8.27 -9.34
C THR A 297 -12.79 8.91 -8.27
N VAL A 298 -11.60 9.41 -8.62
CA VAL A 298 -10.65 10.01 -7.66
C VAL A 298 -11.31 11.12 -6.85
N GLY A 299 -12.18 11.93 -7.45
CA GLY A 299 -12.87 13.02 -6.77
C GLY A 299 -13.74 12.62 -5.58
N ASP A 300 -14.19 11.36 -5.53
CA ASP A 300 -15.02 10.82 -4.44
C ASP A 300 -14.23 10.01 -3.42
N THR A 301 -12.95 9.72 -3.71
CA THR A 301 -12.08 9.04 -2.75
C THR A 301 -11.47 10.02 -1.76
N LEU A 302 -10.95 9.50 -0.64
CA LEU A 302 -10.13 10.27 0.31
C LEU A 302 -9.02 11.04 -0.43
N LEU A 303 -8.31 10.39 -1.36
CA LEU A 303 -7.25 11.02 -2.15
C LEU A 303 -7.74 12.28 -2.88
N GLY A 304 -8.88 12.22 -3.57
CA GLY A 304 -9.40 13.41 -4.26
C GLY A 304 -9.85 14.51 -3.30
N LYS A 305 -10.41 14.15 -2.13
CA LYS A 305 -10.77 15.15 -1.12
C LYS A 305 -9.53 15.81 -0.50
N LEU A 306 -8.48 15.05 -0.20
CA LEU A 306 -7.19 15.61 0.27
C LEU A 306 -6.56 16.52 -0.79
N GLN A 307 -6.60 16.12 -2.07
CA GLN A 307 -6.13 16.95 -3.18
C GLN A 307 -6.94 18.26 -3.31
N ALA A 308 -8.25 18.23 -3.06
CA ALA A 308 -9.08 19.44 -3.03
C ALA A 308 -8.65 20.38 -1.88
N VAL A 309 -8.46 19.85 -0.67
CA VAL A 309 -7.98 20.64 0.49
C VAL A 309 -6.60 21.26 0.22
N LEU A 310 -5.67 20.47 -0.34
CA LEU A 310 -4.34 20.97 -0.71
C LEU A 310 -4.42 22.06 -1.79
N LYS A 311 -5.29 21.89 -2.79
CA LYS A 311 -5.53 22.90 -3.82
C LYS A 311 -6.06 24.19 -3.21
N ASP A 312 -6.99 24.10 -2.26
CA ASP A 312 -7.52 25.27 -1.55
C ASP A 312 -6.43 25.97 -0.75
N LEU A 313 -5.60 25.23 -0.01
CA LEU A 313 -4.43 25.79 0.68
C LEU A 313 -3.49 26.50 -0.30
N ASN A 314 -3.16 25.88 -1.43
CA ASN A 314 -2.27 26.47 -2.43
C ASN A 314 -2.88 27.67 -3.16
N THR A 315 -4.21 27.80 -3.18
CA THR A 315 -4.91 28.87 -3.90
C THR A 315 -5.21 30.06 -2.99
N TYR A 316 -5.74 29.81 -1.79
CA TYR A 316 -6.23 30.85 -0.88
C TYR A 316 -5.18 31.25 0.16
N PHE A 317 -4.25 30.35 0.51
CA PHE A 317 -3.07 30.66 1.33
C PHE A 317 -1.84 30.90 0.43
N ALA A 318 -1.98 31.88 -0.46
CA ALA A 318 -1.00 32.27 -1.46
C ALA A 318 -0.87 33.79 -1.61
N VAL A 319 0.30 34.24 -2.04
CA VAL A 319 0.61 35.64 -2.37
C VAL A 319 0.92 35.70 -3.85
N SER A 320 0.16 36.50 -4.61
CA SER A 320 0.33 36.63 -6.06
C SER A 320 0.30 35.29 -6.81
N GLY A 321 -0.52 34.33 -6.34
CA GLY A 321 -0.65 33.00 -6.93
C GLY A 321 0.44 32.00 -6.53
N VAL A 322 1.39 32.40 -5.68
CA VAL A 322 2.43 31.51 -5.14
C VAL A 322 2.08 31.10 -3.71
N PRO A 323 2.04 29.81 -3.37
CA PRO A 323 1.75 29.36 -2.01
C PRO A 323 2.73 29.97 -1.00
N VAL A 324 2.23 30.40 0.15
CA VAL A 324 3.05 31.02 1.20
C VAL A 324 4.12 30.05 1.69
N THR A 325 5.35 30.53 1.89
CA THR A 325 6.49 29.78 2.41
C THR A 325 7.07 30.46 3.65
N ALA A 326 8.03 29.80 4.33
CA ALA A 326 8.73 30.38 5.47
C ALA A 326 9.51 31.67 5.14
N SER A 327 9.83 31.91 3.87
CA SER A 327 10.52 33.12 3.40
C SER A 327 9.57 34.24 2.96
N THR A 328 8.26 34.00 2.96
CA THR A 328 7.27 35.02 2.60
C THR A 328 7.25 36.13 3.65
N ASN A 329 7.16 37.40 3.21
CA ASN A 329 7.07 38.53 4.13
C ASN A 329 5.86 38.37 5.08
N THR A 330 6.05 38.65 6.37
CA THR A 330 5.03 38.44 7.41
C THR A 330 3.71 39.16 7.12
N ALA A 331 3.74 40.37 6.55
CA ALA A 331 2.52 41.12 6.24
C ALA A 331 1.73 40.46 5.10
N ASP A 332 2.42 40.02 4.05
CA ASP A 332 1.80 39.31 2.92
C ASP A 332 1.29 37.93 3.35
N ALA A 333 2.08 37.20 4.13
CA ALA A 333 1.69 35.92 4.72
C ALA A 333 0.46 36.07 5.61
N PHE A 334 0.37 37.14 6.41
CA PHE A 334 -0.78 37.42 7.26
C PHE A 334 -2.05 37.69 6.44
N LYS A 335 -1.94 38.44 5.34
CA LYS A 335 -3.07 38.68 4.43
C LYS A 335 -3.58 37.38 3.79
N ALA A 336 -2.68 36.54 3.31
CA ALA A 336 -3.02 35.22 2.77
C ALA A 336 -3.62 34.30 3.84
N PHE A 337 -3.04 34.28 5.04
CA PHE A 337 -3.54 33.49 6.18
C PHE A 337 -4.96 33.90 6.56
N LYS A 338 -5.22 35.21 6.69
CA LYS A 338 -6.55 35.76 6.93
C LYS A 338 -7.54 35.35 5.83
N THR A 339 -7.11 35.37 4.57
CA THR A 339 -7.97 35.01 3.43
C THR A 339 -8.40 33.55 3.47
N TRP A 340 -7.48 32.65 3.80
CA TRP A 340 -7.77 31.22 3.98
C TRP A 340 -8.64 30.96 5.21
N MET A 341 -8.27 31.49 6.38
CA MET A 341 -8.99 31.30 7.65
C MET A 341 -10.44 31.80 7.61
N LEU A 342 -10.67 32.93 6.94
CA LEU A 342 -12.01 33.51 6.85
C LEU A 342 -12.78 32.94 5.67
N ASP A 343 -12.21 32.06 4.84
CA ASP A 343 -12.88 31.43 3.70
C ASP A 343 -13.64 32.45 2.83
N ASN A 344 -13.00 33.59 2.55
CA ASN A 344 -13.59 34.73 1.85
C ASN A 344 -14.87 35.35 2.48
N LEU A 345 -15.18 35.10 3.75
CA LEU A 345 -16.33 35.66 4.49
C LEU A 345 -16.19 37.17 4.79
N ASP A 346 -15.00 37.77 4.64
CA ASP A 346 -14.69 39.18 4.99
C ASP A 346 -15.12 40.22 3.92
N GLN A 347 -16.08 39.92 3.05
CA GLN A 347 -16.35 40.80 1.90
C GLN A 347 -17.84 41.05 1.68
N HIS A 348 -18.41 41.82 2.60
CA HIS A 348 -19.75 42.41 2.54
C HIS A 348 -20.01 43.35 1.35
N SER A 349 -19.13 43.43 0.35
CA SER A 349 -19.28 44.43 -0.70
C SER A 349 -18.87 44.07 -2.12
N ASN A 350 -18.29 42.90 -2.45
CA ASN A 350 -17.99 42.49 -3.85
C ASN A 350 -17.38 41.07 -4.01
N ALA A 351 -17.27 40.25 -2.95
CA ALA A 351 -16.77 38.89 -3.09
C ALA A 351 -17.82 37.95 -3.68
N ASN A 352 -17.34 36.98 -4.45
CA ASN A 352 -18.11 35.82 -4.91
C ASN A 352 -18.70 35.07 -3.70
N ALA A 353 -19.96 35.36 -3.33
CA ALA A 353 -20.69 34.63 -2.29
C ALA A 353 -20.71 33.11 -2.55
N GLY A 354 -20.60 32.68 -3.82
CA GLY A 354 -20.48 31.26 -4.19
C GLY A 354 -19.13 30.60 -3.87
N LYS A 355 -18.13 31.35 -3.39
CA LYS A 355 -16.84 30.82 -2.94
C LYS A 355 -16.68 30.84 -1.42
N ALA A 356 -17.62 31.44 -0.69
CA ALA A 356 -17.57 31.47 0.76
C ALA A 356 -17.96 30.09 1.33
N GLY A 357 -17.20 29.60 2.32
CA GLY A 357 -17.45 28.32 2.96
C GLY A 357 -16.92 27.09 2.19
N LEU A 358 -16.24 27.30 1.05
CA LEU A 358 -15.74 26.20 0.23
C LEU A 358 -14.60 25.44 0.91
N ILE A 359 -13.70 26.15 1.60
CA ILE A 359 -12.56 25.55 2.30
C ILE A 359 -13.09 24.70 3.47
N GLN A 360 -13.99 25.26 4.27
CA GLN A 360 -14.65 24.54 5.36
C GLN A 360 -15.40 23.30 4.85
N GLN A 361 -16.10 23.43 3.71
CA GLN A 361 -16.82 22.32 3.09
C GLN A 361 -15.85 21.22 2.62
N ASN A 362 -14.77 21.56 1.93
CA ASN A 362 -13.79 20.58 1.45
C ASN A 362 -13.05 19.89 2.61
N LEU A 363 -12.74 20.61 3.69
CA LEU A 363 -12.21 20.01 4.92
C LEU A 363 -13.21 19.01 5.53
N THR A 364 -14.49 19.40 5.64
CA THR A 364 -15.54 18.53 6.18
C THR A 364 -15.73 17.27 5.34
N PHE A 365 -15.74 17.42 4.01
CA PHE A 365 -15.83 16.28 3.09
C PHE A 365 -14.61 15.37 3.16
N ALA A 366 -13.41 15.92 3.32
CA ALA A 366 -12.20 15.13 3.49
C ALA A 366 -12.21 14.35 4.82
N ILE A 367 -12.65 14.97 5.92
CA ILE A 367 -12.79 14.29 7.23
C ILE A 367 -13.79 13.15 7.12
N THR A 368 -14.97 13.41 6.56
CA THR A 368 -16.03 12.40 6.37
C THR A 368 -15.55 11.23 5.50
N ALA A 369 -14.83 11.53 4.41
CA ALA A 369 -14.24 10.50 3.54
C ALA A 369 -13.15 9.70 4.27
N GLY A 370 -12.35 10.35 5.11
CA GLY A 370 -11.33 9.71 5.93
C GLY A 370 -11.93 8.75 6.97
N GLU A 371 -12.98 9.17 7.66
CA GLU A 371 -13.72 8.33 8.62
C GLU A 371 -14.34 7.11 7.92
N SER A 372 -15.02 7.32 6.79
CA SER A 372 -15.60 6.23 6.01
C SER A 372 -14.54 5.26 5.48
N THR A 373 -13.36 5.76 5.08
CA THR A 373 -12.25 4.92 4.61
C THR A 373 -11.67 4.10 5.76
N ASN A 374 -11.46 4.72 6.92
CA ASN A 374 -10.97 4.06 8.13
C ASN A 374 -11.91 2.93 8.57
N ASP A 375 -13.22 3.19 8.57
CA ASP A 375 -14.21 2.17 8.94
C ASP A 375 -14.26 1.00 7.95
N SER A 376 -14.16 1.30 6.65
CA SER A 376 -14.05 0.27 5.60
C SER A 376 -12.79 -0.59 5.77
N GLN A 377 -11.64 0.03 6.05
CA GLN A 377 -10.38 -0.68 6.28
C GLN A 377 -10.41 -1.54 7.55
N LYS A 378 -10.98 -1.04 8.65
CA LYS A 378 -11.20 -1.83 9.88
C LYS A 378 -12.09 -3.04 9.61
N GLU A 379 -13.12 -2.86 8.80
CA GLU A 379 -14.00 -3.96 8.40
C GLU A 379 -13.28 -4.97 7.50
N GLN A 380 -12.41 -4.51 6.59
CA GLN A 380 -11.53 -5.41 5.83
C GLN A 380 -10.62 -6.22 6.75
N VAL A 381 -9.98 -5.60 7.75
CA VAL A 381 -9.16 -6.33 8.74
C VAL A 381 -9.98 -7.41 9.46
N ARG A 382 -11.21 -7.11 9.89
CA ARG A 382 -12.10 -8.11 10.49
C ARG A 382 -12.41 -9.26 9.53
N ARG A 383 -12.66 -8.97 8.25
CA ARG A 383 -12.88 -9.99 7.23
C ARG A 383 -11.65 -10.86 7.00
N TYR A 384 -10.45 -10.27 6.98
CA TYR A 384 -9.22 -11.03 6.86
C TYR A 384 -8.96 -11.91 8.08
N LEU A 385 -9.24 -11.42 9.30
CA LEU A 385 -9.19 -12.24 10.52
C LEU A 385 -10.19 -13.40 10.47
N TYR A 386 -11.39 -13.16 9.96
CA TYR A 386 -12.38 -14.23 9.77
C TYR A 386 -11.90 -15.27 8.74
N VAL A 387 -11.38 -14.84 7.59
CA VAL A 387 -10.81 -15.75 6.58
C VAL A 387 -9.62 -16.52 7.15
N PHE A 388 -8.78 -15.88 7.98
CA PHE A 388 -7.70 -16.52 8.69
C PHE A 388 -8.23 -17.63 9.62
N GLU A 389 -9.24 -17.35 10.44
CA GLU A 389 -9.86 -18.36 11.30
C GLU A 389 -10.43 -19.53 10.49
N GLU A 390 -11.15 -19.26 9.41
CA GLU A 390 -11.72 -20.30 8.55
C GLU A 390 -10.64 -21.11 7.81
N TYR A 391 -9.56 -20.46 7.38
CA TYR A 391 -8.42 -21.11 6.75
C TYR A 391 -7.73 -22.09 7.70
N TYR A 392 -7.51 -21.70 8.96
CA TYR A 392 -6.93 -22.60 9.96
C TYR A 392 -7.88 -23.75 10.33
N LYS A 393 -9.19 -23.50 10.37
CA LYS A 393 -10.19 -24.57 10.54
C LYS A 393 -10.15 -25.54 9.36
N SER A 394 -10.07 -25.06 8.11
CA SER A 394 -10.01 -25.92 6.93
C SER A 394 -8.69 -26.70 6.86
N ALA A 395 -7.56 -26.06 7.17
CA ALA A 395 -6.28 -26.72 7.27
C ALA A 395 -6.34 -27.84 8.33
N SER A 396 -6.92 -27.58 9.50
CA SER A 396 -7.12 -28.61 10.55
C SER A 396 -8.01 -29.78 10.09
N ALA A 397 -9.07 -29.50 9.34
CA ALA A 397 -9.93 -30.56 8.78
C ALA A 397 -9.19 -31.42 7.75
N ILE A 398 -8.36 -30.81 6.89
CA ILE A 398 -7.52 -31.52 5.91
C ILE A 398 -6.48 -32.39 6.62
N LEU A 399 -5.83 -31.87 7.67
CA LEU A 399 -4.91 -32.63 8.53
C LEU A 399 -5.56 -33.89 9.09
N GLN A 400 -6.78 -33.75 9.63
CA GLN A 400 -7.53 -34.87 10.18
C GLN A 400 -7.90 -35.90 9.10
N ALA A 401 -8.33 -35.44 7.92
CA ALA A 401 -8.66 -36.31 6.80
C ALA A 401 -7.43 -37.10 6.30
N LEU A 402 -6.28 -36.43 6.15
CA LEU A 402 -5.01 -37.07 5.79
C LEU A 402 -4.59 -38.12 6.83
N THR A 403 -4.69 -37.78 8.12
CA THR A 403 -4.40 -38.72 9.22
C THR A 403 -5.31 -39.95 9.16
N GLN A 404 -6.60 -39.77 8.87
CA GLN A 404 -7.54 -40.89 8.70
C GLN A 404 -7.20 -41.75 7.48
N ILE A 405 -6.81 -41.15 6.36
CA ILE A 405 -6.40 -41.88 5.14
C ILE A 405 -5.15 -42.71 5.44
N ILE A 406 -4.14 -42.12 6.08
CA ILE A 406 -2.91 -42.83 6.47
C ILE A 406 -3.21 -43.97 7.42
N THR A 407 -4.07 -43.74 8.42
CA THR A 407 -4.49 -44.78 9.37
C THR A 407 -5.17 -45.94 8.63
N LYS A 408 -6.05 -45.64 7.66
CA LYS A 408 -6.72 -46.67 6.83
C LYS A 408 -5.75 -47.40 5.91
N MET A 409 -4.76 -46.71 5.34
CA MET A 409 -3.73 -47.33 4.50
C MET A 409 -2.82 -48.25 5.34
N ALA A 410 -2.37 -47.79 6.51
CA ALA A 410 -1.59 -48.61 7.44
C ALA A 410 -2.36 -49.86 7.91
N GLN A 411 -3.66 -49.72 8.17
CA GLN A 411 -4.53 -50.86 8.53
C GLN A 411 -4.73 -51.85 7.38
N ASN A 412 -4.79 -51.38 6.13
CA ASN A 412 -4.91 -52.25 4.95
C ASN A 412 -3.61 -52.97 4.59
N ILE A 413 -2.45 -52.41 4.95
CA ILE A 413 -1.14 -53.05 4.72
C ILE A 413 -0.81 -54.09 5.82
N ALA A 414 -1.38 -53.94 7.02
CA ALA A 414 -1.17 -54.87 8.13
C ALA A 414 -2.05 -56.14 8.08
N LYS A 415 -2.98 -56.22 7.11
CA LYS A 415 -3.74 -57.43 6.77
C LYS A 415 -3.09 -58.12 5.58
#